data_AF-A3LV47-F1
#
_entry.id   AF-A3LV47-F1
#
_cell.length_a   1.000
_cell.length_b   1.000
_cell.length_c   1.000
_cell.angle_alpha   90.00
_cell.angle_beta   90.00
_cell.angle_gamma   90.00
#
_symmetry.space_group_name_H-M   'P 1'
#
loop_
_entity.id
_entity.type
_entity.pdbx_description
1 polymer ?
#
loop_
_entity_poly.entity_id
_entity_poly.type
_entity_poly.pdbx_seq_one_letter_code
_entity_poly.pdbx_strand_id
1 'polypeptide(L)'
;MPEVAEVAHVCAQLRRNVLGYQIASLVLNNDALLFPVLKNASNPEKELQSLQGRLLHSTIESVGRHGKYFWLRTRPVDSKSTDVLLMHFGMTGNIKIRNIGSHLIFLENAGTKEDVVTVEQLQNEENESKKEPEEWPPRFTKMELVLEKDGTRLDLAFTDPRRLGRIRLLTGPGIQADEDLLNTSPLDALGPDYSKSPNSLKSEKEFVIGDPDPHHHGRPRPTVEEFSKLVLSKKKPIKSFLLDQAFFSGIGNWVGDEVVYQARIHPNEVISSKIPQNLEKVHPVVQRLYDSIIYICEESVRVEGNVKKFPSNWLMLYRWSKAKKKGPKPTTDDGKALDFVTVGGRTSCFVPELQKPLKNE
;
A
#
# COMPACT_ATOMS: atom_id res chain seq x y z
N MET A 1 8.11 -2.10 -3.83
CA MET A 1 7.20 -2.81 -2.91
C MET A 1 5.99 -1.93 -2.70
N PRO A 2 4.77 -2.41 -2.97
CA PRO A 2 3.55 -1.64 -2.72
C PRO A 2 3.38 -1.30 -1.24
N GLU A 3 3.15 -0.02 -0.95
CA GLU A 3 2.79 0.52 0.34
C GLU A 3 1.39 1.15 0.26
N VAL A 4 1.03 2.03 1.19
CA VAL A 4 -0.31 2.62 1.27
C VAL A 4 -0.75 3.31 -0.02
N ALA A 5 0.16 4.05 -0.67
CA ALA A 5 -0.15 4.86 -1.84
C ALA A 5 -0.35 4.02 -3.11
N GLU A 6 0.51 3.02 -3.33
CA GLU A 6 0.41 2.13 -4.50
C GLU A 6 -0.81 1.22 -4.40
N VAL A 7 -1.19 0.79 -3.19
CA VAL A 7 -2.44 0.03 -2.98
C VAL A 7 -3.65 0.94 -3.20
N ALA A 8 -3.61 2.20 -2.73
CA ALA A 8 -4.68 3.17 -2.96
C ALA A 8 -4.87 3.47 -4.45
N HIS A 9 -3.79 3.61 -5.22
CA HIS A 9 -3.84 3.74 -6.68
C HIS A 9 -4.59 2.59 -7.33
N VAL A 10 -4.24 1.34 -6.98
CA VAL A 10 -4.91 0.17 -7.56
C VAL A 10 -6.39 0.13 -7.17
N CYS A 11 -6.72 0.46 -5.92
CA CYS A 11 -8.12 0.59 -5.51
C CYS A 11 -8.88 1.65 -6.32
N ALA A 12 -8.27 2.81 -6.59
CA ALA A 12 -8.86 3.85 -7.41
C ALA A 12 -9.07 3.38 -8.86
N GLN A 13 -8.11 2.66 -9.44
CA GLN A 13 -8.24 2.05 -10.76
C GLN A 13 -9.36 1.01 -10.82
N LEU A 14 -9.47 0.15 -9.80
CA LEU A 14 -10.55 -0.83 -9.71
C LEU A 14 -11.91 -0.13 -9.60
N ARG A 15 -12.07 0.86 -8.72
CA ARG A 15 -13.34 1.58 -8.57
C ARG A 15 -13.82 2.25 -9.85
N ARG A 16 -12.91 2.85 -10.61
CA ARG A 16 -13.25 3.52 -11.87
C ARG A 16 -13.72 2.56 -12.96
N ASN A 17 -13.24 1.32 -12.94
CA ASN A 17 -13.32 0.47 -14.13
C ASN A 17 -14.10 -0.84 -13.93
N VAL A 18 -14.21 -1.38 -12.71
CA VAL A 18 -14.74 -2.74 -12.51
C VAL A 18 -16.04 -2.82 -11.71
N LEU A 19 -16.53 -1.71 -11.14
CA LEU A 19 -17.74 -1.73 -10.32
C LEU A 19 -19.00 -2.06 -11.14
N GLY A 20 -19.79 -2.99 -10.62
CA GLY A 20 -20.99 -3.53 -11.26
C GLY A 20 -20.71 -4.51 -12.41
N TYR A 21 -19.44 -4.84 -12.69
CA TYR A 21 -19.12 -5.91 -13.64
C TYR A 21 -19.32 -7.28 -12.99
N GLN A 22 -19.75 -8.24 -13.81
CA GLN A 22 -19.86 -9.65 -13.45
C GLN A 22 -18.60 -10.42 -13.87
N ILE A 23 -18.16 -11.36 -13.05
CA ILE A 23 -17.06 -12.27 -13.41
C ILE A 23 -17.59 -13.33 -14.40
N ALA A 24 -17.38 -13.12 -15.69
CA ALA A 24 -17.83 -14.00 -16.75
C ALA A 24 -16.96 -15.26 -16.89
N SER A 25 -15.65 -15.11 -16.68
CA SER A 25 -14.73 -16.25 -16.56
C SER A 25 -13.54 -15.90 -15.68
N LEU A 26 -12.87 -16.93 -15.17
CA LEU A 26 -11.68 -16.76 -14.33
C LEU A 26 -10.71 -17.92 -14.46
N VAL A 27 -9.42 -17.59 -14.44
CA VAL A 27 -8.32 -18.56 -14.39
C VAL A 27 -7.53 -18.30 -13.12
N LEU A 28 -7.48 -19.28 -12.23
CA LEU A 28 -6.69 -19.23 -11.00
C LEU A 28 -5.59 -20.27 -11.11
N ASN A 29 -4.33 -19.86 -10.95
CA ASN A 29 -3.23 -20.80 -10.95
C ASN A 29 -3.19 -21.56 -9.62
N ASN A 30 -2.93 -22.87 -9.66
CA ASN A 30 -2.66 -23.63 -8.44
C ASN A 30 -1.32 -23.17 -7.83
N ASP A 31 -1.41 -22.16 -6.95
CA ASP A 31 -0.29 -21.51 -6.30
C ASP A 31 -0.56 -21.39 -4.81
N ALA A 32 -0.16 -22.41 -4.04
CA ALA A 32 -0.36 -22.46 -2.58
C ALA A 32 0.39 -21.36 -1.79
N LEU A 33 1.34 -20.65 -2.42
CA LEU A 33 1.95 -19.47 -1.81
C LEU A 33 1.03 -18.25 -1.94
N LEU A 34 0.31 -18.15 -3.06
CA LEU A 34 -0.63 -17.05 -3.31
C LEU A 34 -1.98 -17.30 -2.64
N PHE A 35 -2.50 -18.51 -2.69
CA PHE A 35 -3.79 -18.92 -2.12
C PHE A 35 -3.56 -19.76 -0.86
N PRO A 36 -3.59 -19.17 0.35
CA PRO A 36 -3.22 -19.88 1.58
C PRO A 36 -4.09 -21.09 1.88
N VAL A 37 -5.34 -21.08 1.41
CA VAL A 37 -6.29 -22.19 1.57
C VAL A 37 -5.78 -23.49 0.96
N LEU A 38 -4.95 -23.42 -0.09
CA LEU A 38 -4.41 -24.58 -0.79
C LEU A 38 -3.24 -25.24 -0.04
N LYS A 39 -2.55 -24.50 0.85
CA LYS A 39 -1.28 -24.94 1.45
C LYS A 39 -1.41 -26.23 2.28
N ASN A 40 -2.55 -26.40 2.94
CA ASN A 40 -2.82 -27.55 3.81
C ASN A 40 -4.07 -28.33 3.34
N ALA A 41 -4.57 -28.06 2.13
CA ALA A 41 -5.74 -28.75 1.61
C ALA A 41 -5.38 -30.21 1.27
N SER A 42 -6.26 -31.14 1.64
CA SER A 42 -6.10 -32.56 1.26
C SER A 42 -6.19 -32.77 -0.26
N ASN A 43 -6.94 -31.90 -0.95
CA ASN A 43 -7.03 -31.86 -2.41
C ASN A 43 -7.05 -30.38 -2.88
N PRO A 44 -5.88 -29.79 -3.16
CA PRO A 44 -5.76 -28.40 -3.61
C PRO A 44 -6.55 -28.09 -4.88
N GLU A 45 -6.62 -29.00 -5.84
CA GLU A 45 -7.37 -28.82 -7.09
C GLU A 45 -8.87 -28.67 -6.82
N LYS A 46 -9.44 -29.51 -5.94
CA LYS A 46 -10.84 -29.41 -5.55
C LYS A 46 -11.14 -28.12 -4.80
N GLU A 47 -10.24 -27.68 -3.92
CA GLU A 47 -10.38 -26.42 -3.20
C GLU A 47 -10.31 -25.21 -4.15
N LEU A 48 -9.41 -25.25 -5.13
CA LEU A 48 -9.32 -24.25 -6.18
C LEU A 48 -10.59 -24.21 -7.06
N GLN A 49 -11.15 -25.37 -7.41
CA GLN A 49 -12.42 -25.45 -8.14
C GLN A 49 -13.59 -24.87 -7.32
N SER A 50 -13.64 -25.13 -6.02
CA SER A 50 -14.63 -24.54 -5.10
C SER A 50 -14.53 -23.02 -5.08
N LEU A 51 -13.29 -22.50 -4.97
CA LEU A 51 -12.99 -21.06 -5.05
C LEU A 51 -13.47 -20.46 -6.37
N GLN A 52 -13.18 -21.13 -7.49
CA GLN A 52 -13.60 -20.69 -8.82
C GLN A 52 -15.11 -20.66 -8.98
N GLY A 53 -15.80 -21.74 -8.60
CA GLY A 53 -17.25 -21.85 -8.71
C GLY A 53 -18.00 -20.81 -7.89
N ARG A 54 -17.42 -20.38 -6.77
CA ARG A 54 -18.01 -19.34 -5.91
C ARG A 54 -17.86 -17.92 -6.48
N LEU A 55 -16.74 -17.64 -7.14
CA LEU A 55 -16.49 -16.33 -7.75
C LEU A 55 -17.18 -16.17 -9.11
N LEU A 56 -17.30 -17.26 -9.87
CA LEU A 56 -17.92 -17.25 -11.19
C LEU A 56 -19.34 -16.66 -11.13
N HIS A 57 -19.65 -15.79 -12.09
CA HIS A 57 -20.91 -15.05 -12.18
C HIS A 57 -21.19 -14.09 -11.02
N SER A 58 -20.26 -13.90 -10.08
CA SER A 58 -20.45 -12.89 -9.03
C SER A 58 -20.25 -11.47 -9.59
N THR A 59 -21.06 -10.52 -9.10
CA THR A 59 -20.94 -9.09 -9.44
C THR A 59 -20.02 -8.39 -8.46
N ILE A 60 -19.10 -7.55 -8.93
CA ILE A 60 -18.23 -6.74 -8.08
C ILE A 60 -19.01 -5.51 -7.59
N GLU A 61 -19.32 -5.46 -6.30
CA GLU A 61 -20.15 -4.40 -5.71
C GLU A 61 -19.33 -3.23 -5.17
N SER A 62 -18.21 -3.54 -4.52
CA SER A 62 -17.37 -2.51 -3.92
C SER A 62 -15.90 -2.90 -3.88
N VAL A 63 -15.06 -1.88 -3.72
CA VAL A 63 -13.62 -2.03 -3.51
C VAL A 63 -13.28 -1.33 -2.20
N GLY A 64 -12.60 -2.03 -1.30
CA GLY A 64 -12.13 -1.48 -0.04
C GLY A 64 -10.63 -1.65 0.15
N ARG A 65 -10.07 -0.92 1.12
CA ARG A 65 -8.65 -0.94 1.48
C ARG A 65 -8.48 -0.73 2.98
N HIS A 66 -7.48 -1.38 3.56
CA HIS A 66 -6.97 -1.04 4.88
C HIS A 66 -5.47 -1.31 4.95
N GLY A 67 -4.68 -0.24 5.12
CA GLY A 67 -3.23 -0.30 4.99
C GLY A 67 -2.81 -0.85 3.63
N LYS A 68 -2.11 -1.99 3.64
CA LYS A 68 -1.59 -2.68 2.43
C LYS A 68 -2.50 -3.80 1.92
N TYR A 69 -3.61 -4.04 2.60
CA TYR A 69 -4.64 -4.96 2.15
C TYR A 69 -5.71 -4.20 1.38
N PHE A 70 -6.27 -4.85 0.38
CA PHE A 70 -7.42 -4.36 -0.38
C PHE A 70 -8.31 -5.53 -0.73
N TRP A 71 -9.56 -5.27 -1.05
CA TRP A 71 -10.51 -6.33 -1.38
C TRP A 71 -11.50 -5.90 -2.44
N LEU A 72 -12.01 -6.91 -3.15
CA LEU A 72 -13.24 -6.81 -3.93
C LEU A 72 -14.36 -7.48 -3.15
N ARG A 73 -15.45 -6.76 -2.91
CA ARG A 73 -16.68 -7.36 -2.42
C ARG A 73 -17.50 -7.82 -3.62
N THR A 74 -17.86 -9.09 -3.62
CA THR A 74 -18.59 -9.71 -4.72
C THR A 74 -19.92 -10.26 -4.24
N ARG A 75 -20.98 -10.09 -5.03
CA ARG A 75 -22.28 -10.71 -4.79
C ARG A 75 -22.47 -11.87 -5.76
N PRO A 76 -22.52 -13.13 -5.28
CA PRO A 76 -22.93 -14.26 -6.11
C PRO A 76 -24.35 -14.09 -6.66
N VAL A 77 -24.62 -14.68 -7.82
CA VAL A 77 -25.95 -14.66 -8.44
C VAL A 77 -26.99 -15.22 -7.46
N ASP A 78 -28.16 -14.58 -7.40
CA ASP A 78 -29.28 -14.94 -6.53
C ASP A 78 -28.98 -14.99 -5.01
N SER A 79 -27.83 -14.45 -4.59
CA SER A 79 -27.44 -14.39 -3.18
C SER A 79 -27.75 -13.03 -2.56
N LYS A 80 -28.35 -13.06 -1.36
CA LYS A 80 -28.49 -11.87 -0.52
C LYS A 80 -27.20 -11.50 0.21
N SER A 81 -26.31 -12.48 0.43
CA SER A 81 -25.01 -12.28 1.06
C SER A 81 -23.90 -12.03 0.04
N THR A 82 -22.88 -11.30 0.47
CA THR A 82 -21.66 -11.04 -0.27
C THR A 82 -20.52 -11.94 0.18
N ASP A 83 -19.54 -12.11 -0.69
CA ASP A 83 -18.23 -12.68 -0.41
C ASP A 83 -17.15 -11.62 -0.63
N VAL A 84 -15.97 -11.84 -0.06
CA VAL A 84 -14.86 -10.88 -0.12
C VAL A 84 -13.62 -11.56 -0.65
N LEU A 85 -13.11 -11.08 -1.79
CA LEU A 85 -11.81 -11.43 -2.32
C LEU A 85 -10.76 -10.49 -1.70
N LEU A 86 -10.19 -10.90 -0.56
CA LEU A 86 -9.17 -10.15 0.17
C LEU A 86 -7.78 -10.40 -0.40
N MET A 87 -7.08 -9.34 -0.75
CA MET A 87 -5.81 -9.36 -1.47
C MET A 87 -4.73 -8.53 -0.78
N HIS A 88 -3.48 -8.95 -0.99
CA HIS A 88 -2.28 -8.25 -0.56
C HIS A 88 -1.20 -8.45 -1.61
N PHE A 89 -0.50 -7.39 -2.02
CA PHE A 89 0.50 -7.48 -3.10
C PHE A 89 1.83 -8.12 -2.70
N GLY A 90 2.14 -8.19 -1.40
CA GLY A 90 3.47 -8.59 -0.96
C GLY A 90 4.50 -7.56 -1.42
N MET A 91 5.56 -7.99 -2.10
CA MET A 91 6.61 -7.09 -2.57
C MET A 91 6.49 -6.67 -4.04
N THR A 92 5.90 -7.51 -4.89
CA THR A 92 5.89 -7.34 -6.36
C THR A 92 4.55 -7.61 -7.01
N GLY A 93 3.50 -7.84 -6.20
CA GLY A 93 2.15 -7.98 -6.70
C GLY A 93 1.66 -6.70 -7.38
N ASN A 94 0.83 -6.86 -8.41
CA ASN A 94 0.19 -5.76 -9.10
C ASN A 94 -1.14 -6.22 -9.71
N ILE A 95 -2.03 -5.26 -10.00
CA ILE A 95 -3.20 -5.47 -10.86
C ILE A 95 -2.93 -4.80 -12.21
N LYS A 96 -3.27 -5.51 -13.28
CA LYS A 96 -3.32 -5.00 -14.65
C LYS A 96 -4.76 -5.09 -15.14
N ILE A 97 -5.22 -4.03 -15.79
CA ILE A 97 -6.50 -4.02 -16.49
C ILE A 97 -6.18 -3.72 -17.94
N ARG A 98 -6.56 -4.63 -18.83
CA ARG A 98 -6.16 -4.57 -20.24
C ARG A 98 -6.66 -3.29 -20.90
N ASN A 99 -5.81 -2.65 -21.69
CA ASN A 99 -6.08 -1.39 -22.38
C ASN A 99 -6.37 -0.19 -21.46
N ILE A 100 -6.12 -0.29 -20.14
CA ILE A 100 -6.24 0.82 -19.20
C ILE A 100 -4.85 1.26 -18.76
N GLY A 101 -4.52 2.52 -19.05
CA GLY A 101 -3.26 3.13 -18.64
C GLY A 101 -3.16 3.30 -17.12
N SER A 102 -1.99 2.97 -16.57
CA SER A 102 -1.66 3.21 -15.16
C SER A 102 -0.46 4.15 -15.09
N HIS A 103 -0.58 5.23 -14.31
CA HIS A 103 0.54 6.13 -14.00
C HIS A 103 1.41 5.62 -12.84
N LEU A 104 1.14 4.42 -12.32
CA LEU A 104 1.89 3.85 -11.20
C LEU A 104 3.29 3.44 -11.66
N ILE A 105 4.29 3.96 -10.95
CA ILE A 105 5.70 3.68 -11.22
C ILE A 105 6.31 3.13 -9.94
N PHE A 106 6.83 1.90 -10.02
CA PHE A 106 7.57 1.31 -8.92
C PHE A 106 9.03 1.73 -9.00
N LEU A 107 9.44 2.60 -8.09
CA LEU A 107 10.85 2.92 -7.92
C LEU A 107 11.53 1.77 -7.16
N GLU A 108 12.70 1.37 -7.64
CA GLU A 108 13.52 0.31 -7.05
C GLU A 108 14.97 0.77 -6.89
N ASN A 109 15.68 0.18 -5.92
CA ASN A 109 17.10 0.46 -5.76
C ASN A 109 17.86 -0.05 -6.99
N ALA A 110 18.77 0.75 -7.54
CA ALA A 110 19.62 0.47 -8.70
C ALA A 110 20.61 -0.71 -8.50
N GLY A 111 20.11 -1.88 -8.13
CA GLY A 111 20.86 -3.12 -8.00
C GLY A 111 20.84 -3.90 -9.31
N THR A 112 21.88 -3.72 -10.13
CA THR A 112 22.28 -4.64 -11.21
C THR A 112 21.26 -4.93 -12.32
N LYS A 113 20.38 -3.98 -12.68
CA LYS A 113 19.61 -4.06 -13.93
C LYS A 113 19.56 -2.71 -14.63
N GLU A 114 19.54 -2.76 -15.95
CA GLU A 114 19.52 -1.63 -16.89
C GLU A 114 18.20 -0.82 -16.85
N ASP A 115 17.21 -1.26 -16.06
CA ASP A 115 15.87 -0.65 -15.94
C ASP A 115 15.75 0.31 -14.74
N VAL A 116 16.74 1.16 -14.48
CA VAL A 116 16.63 2.19 -13.43
C VAL A 116 16.01 3.42 -14.06
N VAL A 117 14.69 3.60 -13.89
CA VAL A 117 14.02 4.86 -14.24
C VAL A 117 14.42 5.92 -13.22
N THR A 118 15.35 6.80 -13.58
CA THR A 118 15.73 7.95 -12.74
C THR A 118 14.62 9.01 -12.78
N VAL A 119 14.55 9.88 -11.77
CA VAL A 119 13.60 11.02 -11.77
C VAL A 119 13.79 11.90 -13.02
N GLU A 120 15.02 11.99 -13.53
CA GLU A 120 15.36 12.68 -14.78
C GLU A 120 14.77 11.98 -16.03
N GLN A 121 14.64 10.65 -16.03
CA GLN A 121 13.94 9.93 -17.10
C GLN A 121 12.42 10.10 -17.01
N LEU A 122 11.84 10.19 -15.80
CA LEU A 122 10.41 10.43 -15.59
C LEU A 122 9.92 11.77 -16.14
N GLN A 123 10.80 12.78 -16.16
CA GLN A 123 10.51 14.12 -16.67
C GLN A 123 10.60 14.21 -18.21
N ASN A 124 11.36 13.31 -18.84
CA ASN A 124 11.60 13.33 -20.29
C ASN A 124 10.64 12.41 -21.10
N GLU A 125 9.91 11.51 -20.44
CA GLU A 125 8.86 10.66 -21.05
C GLU A 125 7.54 11.42 -21.33
N GLU A 126 7.61 12.67 -21.79
CA GLU A 126 6.44 13.42 -22.30
C GLU A 126 6.18 13.17 -23.80
N ASN A 127 7.02 12.38 -24.49
CA ASN A 127 6.80 12.06 -25.90
C ASN A 127 6.16 10.68 -26.09
N GLU A 128 4.97 10.70 -26.68
CA GLU A 128 4.23 9.58 -27.22
C GLU A 128 5.13 8.53 -27.90
N SER A 129 4.90 7.26 -27.60
CA SER A 129 5.21 6.18 -28.54
C SER A 129 4.14 5.11 -28.47
N LYS A 130 3.50 4.86 -29.62
CA LYS A 130 2.64 3.71 -29.93
C LYS A 130 3.00 2.52 -29.05
N LYS A 131 2.17 2.22 -28.04
CA LYS A 131 2.32 0.98 -27.28
C LYS A 131 2.09 -0.17 -28.25
N GLU A 132 3.08 -1.03 -28.40
CA GLU A 132 2.89 -2.35 -29.02
C GLU A 132 1.67 -3.04 -28.37
N PRO A 133 0.98 -3.94 -29.08
CA PRO A 133 -0.15 -4.66 -28.52
C PRO A 133 0.24 -5.27 -27.18
N GLU A 134 -0.48 -4.93 -26.10
CA GLU A 134 -0.21 -5.47 -24.78
C GLU A 134 -0.36 -7.00 -24.82
N GLU A 135 0.74 -7.72 -24.61
CA GLU A 135 0.73 -9.19 -24.49
C GLU A 135 -0.16 -9.58 -23.31
N TRP A 136 -1.16 -10.43 -23.56
CA TRP A 136 -2.15 -10.83 -22.57
C TRP A 136 -2.32 -12.36 -22.55
N PRO A 137 -2.33 -13.01 -21.37
CA PRO A 137 -2.16 -12.41 -20.04
C PRO A 137 -0.72 -11.93 -19.81
N PRO A 138 -0.49 -10.88 -18.98
CA PRO A 138 0.84 -10.38 -18.70
C PRO A 138 1.75 -11.45 -18.08
N ARG A 139 3.07 -11.31 -18.25
CA ARG A 139 4.04 -12.19 -17.59
C ARG A 139 3.82 -12.21 -16.07
N PHE A 140 4.00 -13.40 -15.48
CA PHE A 140 3.80 -13.67 -14.05
C PHE A 140 2.36 -13.53 -13.56
N THR A 141 1.37 -13.58 -14.46
CA THR A 141 -0.05 -13.68 -14.08
C THR A 141 -0.31 -14.90 -13.21
N LYS A 142 -1.11 -14.69 -12.16
CA LYS A 142 -1.50 -15.72 -11.17
C LYS A 142 -3.00 -15.91 -11.06
N MET A 143 -3.75 -14.84 -11.32
CA MET A 143 -5.19 -14.83 -11.44
C MET A 143 -5.56 -13.95 -12.61
N GLU A 144 -6.46 -14.42 -13.46
CA GLU A 144 -7.08 -13.68 -14.54
C GLU A 144 -8.59 -13.72 -14.35
N LEU A 145 -9.24 -12.57 -14.53
CA LEU A 145 -10.69 -12.42 -14.52
C LEU A 145 -11.10 -11.78 -15.85
N VAL A 146 -12.08 -12.38 -16.51
CA VAL A 146 -12.83 -11.72 -17.59
C VAL A 146 -14.10 -11.17 -16.98
N LEU A 147 -14.27 -9.87 -17.09
CA LEU A 147 -15.37 -9.12 -16.52
C LEU A 147 -16.30 -8.66 -17.64
N GLU A 148 -17.61 -8.77 -17.42
CA GLU A 148 -18.63 -8.33 -18.38
C GLU A 148 -19.68 -7.44 -17.71
N LYS A 149 -20.08 -6.38 -18.43
CA LYS A 149 -21.16 -5.47 -18.05
C LYS A 149 -21.76 -4.82 -19.30
N ASP A 150 -23.07 -4.94 -19.50
CA ASP A 150 -23.78 -4.28 -20.61
C ASP A 150 -23.14 -4.52 -21.99
N GLY A 151 -22.67 -5.75 -22.25
CA GLY A 151 -21.97 -6.11 -23.50
C GLY A 151 -20.51 -5.63 -23.62
N THR A 152 -20.01 -4.91 -22.60
CA THR A 152 -18.60 -4.51 -22.50
C THR A 152 -17.81 -5.58 -21.77
N ARG A 153 -16.69 -6.01 -22.38
CA ARG A 153 -15.74 -6.95 -21.79
C ARG A 153 -14.49 -6.21 -21.30
N LEU A 154 -14.00 -6.60 -20.13
CA LEU A 154 -12.77 -6.10 -19.53
C LEU A 154 -11.94 -7.25 -18.96
N ASP A 155 -10.66 -7.35 -19.35
CA ASP A 155 -9.75 -8.36 -18.82
C ASP A 155 -8.92 -7.77 -17.66
N LEU A 156 -8.86 -8.46 -16.53
CA LEU A 156 -8.11 -8.08 -15.32
C LEU A 156 -7.16 -9.20 -14.91
N ALA A 157 -5.91 -8.87 -14.61
CA ALA A 157 -4.91 -9.83 -14.15
C ALA A 157 -4.23 -9.39 -12.85
N PHE A 158 -4.04 -10.33 -11.92
CA PHE A 158 -3.13 -10.19 -10.79
C PHE A 158 -1.80 -10.84 -11.14
N THR A 159 -0.73 -10.05 -11.18
CA THR A 159 0.62 -10.51 -11.47
C THR A 159 1.46 -10.49 -10.20
N ASP A 160 2.28 -11.51 -9.95
CA ASP A 160 3.22 -11.49 -8.83
C ASP A 160 4.48 -12.34 -9.11
N PRO A 161 5.55 -11.72 -9.62
CA PRO A 161 6.80 -12.40 -9.95
C PRO A 161 7.44 -13.15 -8.79
N ARG A 162 7.37 -12.61 -7.56
CA ARG A 162 8.04 -13.18 -6.38
C ARG A 162 7.14 -14.09 -5.54
N ARG A 163 5.85 -14.21 -5.86
CA ARG A 163 4.88 -15.08 -5.15
C ARG A 163 4.77 -14.75 -3.65
N LEU A 164 4.78 -13.47 -3.34
CA LEU A 164 4.68 -12.93 -1.97
C LEU A 164 3.34 -12.24 -1.70
N GLY A 165 2.54 -12.04 -2.74
CA GLY A 165 1.14 -11.64 -2.62
C GLY A 165 0.31 -12.75 -2.00
N ARG A 166 -0.89 -12.39 -1.55
CA ARG A 166 -1.86 -13.31 -0.96
C ARG A 166 -3.25 -12.98 -1.47
N ILE A 167 -4.03 -14.00 -1.80
CA ILE A 167 -5.44 -13.89 -2.17
C ILE A 167 -6.22 -14.86 -1.27
N ARG A 168 -7.27 -14.35 -0.60
CA ARG A 168 -8.17 -15.12 0.27
C ARG A 168 -9.61 -14.83 -0.16
N LEU A 169 -10.41 -15.88 -0.31
CA LEU A 169 -11.86 -15.72 -0.40
C LEU A 169 -12.45 -15.89 0.99
N LEU A 170 -13.02 -14.82 1.52
CA LEU A 170 -13.65 -14.76 2.83
C LEU A 170 -15.15 -14.73 2.68
N THR A 171 -15.83 -15.49 3.54
CA THR A 171 -17.23 -15.84 3.33
C THR A 171 -17.96 -16.05 4.64
N GLY A 172 -19.28 -15.88 4.63
CA GLY A 172 -20.13 -16.08 5.82
C GLY A 172 -20.63 -14.77 6.44
N PRO A 173 -21.32 -14.85 7.60
CA PRO A 173 -22.02 -13.69 8.17
C PRO A 173 -21.07 -12.61 8.70
N GLY A 174 -19.88 -12.98 9.17
CA GLY A 174 -18.91 -12.04 9.76
C GLY A 174 -18.12 -11.19 8.77
N ILE A 175 -18.51 -11.15 7.50
CA ILE A 175 -17.85 -10.33 6.47
C ILE A 175 -18.83 -9.47 5.67
N GLN A 176 -20.10 -9.39 6.07
CA GLN A 176 -21.14 -8.73 5.28
C GLN A 176 -21.00 -7.19 5.25
N ALA A 177 -20.44 -6.59 6.30
CA ALA A 177 -19.98 -5.21 6.30
C ALA A 177 -18.45 -5.12 6.29
N ASP A 178 -17.91 -3.97 5.90
CA ASP A 178 -16.46 -3.75 5.96
C ASP A 178 -15.97 -3.62 7.41
N GLU A 179 -16.81 -3.14 8.33
CA GLU A 179 -16.51 -3.13 9.77
C GLU A 179 -16.33 -4.54 10.32
N ASP A 180 -17.20 -5.47 9.94
CA ASP A 180 -17.12 -6.88 10.36
C ASP A 180 -15.87 -7.53 9.75
N LEU A 181 -15.62 -7.27 8.47
CA LEU A 181 -14.45 -7.77 7.75
C LEU A 181 -13.15 -7.36 8.43
N LEU A 182 -13.04 -6.13 8.94
CA LEU A 182 -11.84 -5.66 9.66
C LEU A 182 -11.56 -6.49 10.92
N ASN A 183 -12.58 -7.10 11.52
CA ASN A 183 -12.44 -7.98 12.70
C ASN A 183 -12.08 -9.43 12.34
N THR A 184 -11.79 -9.72 11.07
CA THR A 184 -11.39 -11.04 10.60
C THR A 184 -9.90 -11.11 10.25
N SER A 185 -9.28 -12.27 10.44
CA SER A 185 -7.87 -12.46 10.12
C SER A 185 -7.61 -12.39 8.61
N PRO A 186 -6.54 -11.69 8.15
CA PRO A 186 -5.45 -11.06 8.92
C PRO A 186 -5.66 -9.57 9.25
N LEU A 187 -6.84 -9.01 8.98
CA LEU A 187 -7.12 -7.58 9.18
C LEU A 187 -7.27 -7.21 10.65
N ASP A 188 -7.71 -8.15 11.49
CA ASP A 188 -7.83 -8.02 12.95
C ASP A 188 -6.52 -7.64 13.64
N ALA A 189 -5.39 -8.10 13.10
CA ALA A 189 -4.05 -7.82 13.62
C ALA A 189 -3.47 -6.47 13.17
N LEU A 190 -4.18 -5.71 12.32
CA LEU A 190 -3.69 -4.45 11.77
C LEU A 190 -4.10 -3.27 12.65
N GLY A 191 -3.16 -2.35 12.83
CA GLY A 191 -3.38 -1.08 13.51
C GLY A 191 -4.10 -0.05 12.63
N PRO A 192 -4.16 1.20 13.10
CA PRO A 192 -4.72 2.31 12.34
C PRO A 192 -4.07 2.53 10.97
N ASP A 193 -4.87 2.99 10.01
CA ASP A 193 -4.40 3.53 8.73
C ASP A 193 -4.33 5.06 8.82
N TYR A 194 -3.12 5.61 8.79
CA TYR A 194 -2.92 7.04 9.04
C TYR A 194 -3.33 7.94 7.87
N SER A 195 -3.64 7.37 6.70
CA SER A 195 -4.31 8.11 5.61
C SER A 195 -5.79 8.42 5.92
N LYS A 196 -6.34 7.89 7.03
CA LYS A 196 -7.75 8.05 7.42
C LYS A 196 -7.90 9.03 8.56
N SER A 197 -8.76 10.03 8.38
CA SER A 197 -9.07 11.03 9.40
C SER A 197 -9.86 10.41 10.58
N PRO A 198 -9.61 10.85 11.82
CA PRO A 198 -10.36 10.41 13.01
C PRO A 198 -11.85 10.76 12.94
N ASN A 199 -12.20 11.82 12.20
CA ASN A 199 -13.55 12.36 12.13
C ASN A 199 -14.25 12.01 10.82
N SER A 200 -13.83 10.94 10.13
CA SER A 200 -14.39 10.59 8.82
C SER A 200 -15.85 10.17 8.96
N LEU A 201 -16.76 11.12 8.73
CA LEU A 201 -18.14 10.80 8.42
C LEU A 201 -18.14 9.99 7.13
N LYS A 202 -18.82 8.84 7.13
CA LYS A 202 -19.08 8.09 5.89
C LYS A 202 -19.77 9.04 4.93
N SER A 203 -19.08 9.46 3.87
CA SER A 203 -19.69 10.23 2.81
C SER A 203 -20.70 9.34 2.11
N GLU A 204 -21.98 9.71 2.17
CA GLU A 204 -23.04 9.13 1.32
C GLU A 204 -22.90 9.59 -0.15
N LYS A 205 -21.97 10.50 -0.45
CA LYS A 205 -21.77 10.98 -1.83
C LYS A 205 -21.19 9.86 -2.70
N GLU A 206 -21.76 9.74 -3.88
CA GLU A 206 -21.27 8.87 -4.96
C GLU A 206 -19.79 9.17 -5.25
N PHE A 207 -19.03 8.13 -5.60
CA PHE A 207 -17.61 8.26 -5.93
C PHE A 207 -17.40 9.33 -7.00
N VAL A 208 -16.66 10.39 -6.65
CA VAL A 208 -16.16 11.37 -7.62
C VAL A 208 -14.75 10.95 -8.02
N ILE A 209 -14.47 10.97 -9.33
CA ILE A 209 -13.14 10.70 -9.86
C ILE A 209 -12.12 11.59 -9.13
N GLY A 210 -11.17 10.95 -8.42
CA GLY A 210 -10.08 11.65 -7.72
C GLY A 210 -10.02 11.38 -6.22
N ASP A 211 -11.08 10.82 -5.59
CA ASP A 211 -10.99 10.30 -4.23
C ASP A 211 -10.55 8.82 -4.25
N PRO A 212 -9.32 8.49 -3.83
CA PRO A 212 -8.82 7.12 -3.85
C PRO A 212 -9.49 6.22 -2.81
N ASP A 213 -10.35 6.74 -1.91
CA ASP A 213 -11.14 5.94 -0.97
C ASP A 213 -12.34 6.68 -0.33
N PRO A 214 -13.44 6.90 -1.08
CA PRO A 214 -14.55 7.79 -0.67
C PRO A 214 -15.30 7.35 0.58
N HIS A 215 -15.34 6.03 0.84
CA HIS A 215 -16.05 5.48 1.99
C HIS A 215 -15.17 5.33 3.23
N HIS A 216 -13.92 5.81 3.19
CA HIS A 216 -12.99 5.79 4.32
C HIS A 216 -12.87 4.41 4.98
N HIS A 217 -12.66 3.37 4.17
CA HIS A 217 -12.54 2.01 4.68
C HIS A 217 -11.33 1.89 5.64
N GLY A 218 -11.48 1.08 6.69
CA GLY A 218 -10.41 0.78 7.63
C GLY A 218 -10.53 1.48 8.98
N ARG A 219 -9.52 1.25 9.83
CA ARG A 219 -9.43 1.85 11.17
C ARG A 219 -8.85 3.26 11.08
N PRO A 220 -9.54 4.28 11.62
CA PRO A 220 -9.03 5.64 11.65
C PRO A 220 -7.83 5.78 12.58
N ARG A 221 -7.00 6.80 12.33
CA ARG A 221 -5.88 7.15 13.21
C ARG A 221 -6.35 7.65 14.58
N PRO A 222 -5.56 7.43 15.65
CA PRO A 222 -5.86 7.93 16.99
C PRO A 222 -5.68 9.46 17.07
N THR A 223 -6.05 10.09 18.19
CA THR A 223 -5.71 11.50 18.42
C THR A 223 -4.20 11.68 18.65
N VAL A 224 -3.71 12.92 18.60
CA VAL A 224 -2.28 13.18 18.85
C VAL A 224 -1.87 12.85 20.29
N GLU A 225 -2.77 12.98 21.27
CA GLU A 225 -2.54 12.64 22.67
C GLU A 225 -2.41 11.12 22.84
N GLU A 226 -3.30 10.35 22.21
CA GLU A 226 -3.25 8.89 22.19
C GLU A 226 -1.99 8.40 21.46
N PHE A 227 -1.67 9.01 20.32
CA PHE A 227 -0.43 8.76 19.60
C PHE A 227 0.81 9.04 20.45
N SER A 228 0.81 10.14 21.20
CA SER A 228 1.92 10.52 22.09
C SER A 228 2.16 9.47 23.16
N LYS A 229 1.10 9.03 23.85
CA LYS A 229 1.16 7.93 24.82
C LYS A 229 1.70 6.64 24.17
N LEU A 230 1.23 6.33 22.97
CA LEU A 230 1.68 5.15 22.23
C LEU A 230 3.17 5.23 21.91
N VAL A 231 3.65 6.30 21.28
CA VAL A 231 5.06 6.45 20.87
C VAL A 231 5.99 6.44 22.07
N LEU A 232 5.65 7.18 23.12
CA LEU A 232 6.48 7.25 24.33
C LEU A 232 6.47 5.94 25.13
N SER A 233 5.49 5.05 24.92
CA SER A 233 5.50 3.71 25.53
C SER A 233 6.49 2.73 24.89
N LYS A 234 6.99 2.99 23.67
CA LYS A 234 7.77 2.01 22.90
C LYS A 234 9.27 2.25 22.97
N LYS A 235 9.98 1.27 23.54
CA LYS A 235 11.45 1.23 23.62
C LYS A 235 12.08 0.61 22.35
N LYS A 236 11.76 1.13 21.16
CA LYS A 236 12.35 0.64 19.91
C LYS A 236 12.68 1.79 18.95
N PRO A 237 13.65 1.60 18.02
CA PRO A 237 13.97 2.58 16.99
C PRO A 237 12.73 3.02 16.23
N ILE A 238 12.56 4.33 16.04
CA ILE A 238 11.34 4.90 15.47
C ILE A 238 11.05 4.35 14.07
N LYS A 239 12.08 4.17 13.24
CA LYS A 239 11.90 3.61 11.90
C LYS A 239 11.39 2.17 11.96
N SER A 240 11.95 1.34 12.83
CA SER A 240 11.43 -0.02 13.06
C SER A 240 10.01 -0.02 13.60
N PHE A 241 9.64 0.99 14.41
CA PHE A 241 8.28 1.12 14.92
C PHE A 241 7.28 1.43 13.83
N LEU A 242 7.56 2.42 12.99
CA LEU A 242 6.67 2.84 11.90
C LEU A 242 6.38 1.71 10.90
N LEU A 243 7.25 0.70 10.81
CA LEU A 243 7.07 -0.45 9.94
C LEU A 243 6.17 -1.56 10.51
N ASP A 244 5.79 -1.44 11.77
CA ASP A 244 4.97 -2.42 12.49
C ASP A 244 3.49 -2.25 12.12
N GLN A 245 2.96 -3.20 11.35
CA GLN A 245 1.61 -3.09 10.80
C GLN A 245 0.51 -3.18 11.86
N ALA A 246 0.82 -3.66 13.07
CA ALA A 246 -0.10 -3.66 14.21
C ALA A 246 -0.34 -2.26 14.79
N PHE A 247 0.49 -1.27 14.41
CA PHE A 247 0.37 0.12 14.87
C PHE A 247 0.27 1.12 13.71
N PHE A 248 0.86 0.80 12.56
CA PHE A 248 0.98 1.69 11.40
C PHE A 248 0.66 0.91 10.12
N SER A 249 -0.61 0.57 9.95
CA SER A 249 -1.06 -0.18 8.79
C SER A 249 -0.87 0.67 7.52
N GLY A 250 -0.16 0.13 6.53
CA GLY A 250 0.13 0.87 5.28
C GLY A 250 1.54 1.44 5.18
N ILE A 251 2.19 1.79 6.30
CA ILE A 251 3.54 2.35 6.27
C ILE A 251 4.56 1.26 5.97
N GLY A 252 5.37 1.43 4.94
CA GLY A 252 6.48 0.56 4.60
C GLY A 252 7.81 1.31 4.56
N ASN A 253 8.73 0.79 3.74
CA ASN A 253 10.10 1.22 3.79
C ASN A 253 10.31 2.63 3.27
N TRP A 254 9.67 3.03 2.18
CA TRP A 254 9.88 4.39 1.68
C TRP A 254 9.06 5.40 2.50
N VAL A 255 7.80 5.09 2.84
CA VAL A 255 6.95 5.99 3.64
C VAL A 255 7.59 6.23 4.99
N GLY A 256 8.10 5.19 5.66
CA GLY A 256 8.73 5.38 6.96
C GLY A 256 10.06 6.15 6.90
N ASP A 257 10.78 6.15 5.76
CA ASP A 257 12.01 6.96 5.61
C ASP A 257 11.61 8.42 5.42
N GLU A 258 10.61 8.66 4.57
CA GLU A 258 10.04 9.98 4.32
C GLU A 258 9.51 10.63 5.60
N VAL A 259 8.74 9.89 6.40
CA VAL A 259 8.17 10.36 7.67
C VAL A 259 9.27 10.83 8.63
N VAL A 260 10.30 10.02 8.86
CA VAL A 260 11.35 10.40 9.82
C VAL A 260 12.25 11.52 9.27
N TYR A 261 12.37 11.61 7.95
CA TYR A 261 13.06 12.71 7.27
C TYR A 261 12.33 14.05 7.45
N GLN A 262 11.02 14.09 7.20
CA GLN A 262 10.21 15.29 7.39
C GLN A 262 10.10 15.67 8.87
N ALA A 263 10.01 14.67 9.77
CA ALA A 263 9.97 14.89 11.21
C ALA A 263 11.31 15.35 11.82
N ARG A 264 12.41 15.28 11.06
CA ARG A 264 13.78 15.57 11.49
C ARG A 264 14.27 14.66 12.62
N ILE A 265 13.95 13.37 12.52
CA ILE A 265 14.31 12.36 13.52
C ILE A 265 15.26 11.34 12.88
N HIS A 266 16.38 11.03 13.54
CA HIS A 266 17.28 9.97 13.10
C HIS A 266 16.55 8.61 13.11
N PRO A 267 16.67 7.75 12.07
CA PRO A 267 15.87 6.52 11.98
C PRO A 267 16.09 5.53 13.14
N ASN A 268 17.30 5.52 13.73
CA ASN A 268 17.64 4.70 14.91
C ASN A 268 17.19 5.30 16.26
N GLU A 269 16.57 6.48 16.27
CA GLU A 269 16.21 7.15 17.52
C GLU A 269 15.15 6.36 18.31
N VAL A 270 15.36 6.24 19.62
CA VAL A 270 14.38 5.66 20.54
C VAL A 270 13.75 6.81 21.31
N ILE A 271 12.63 7.32 20.81
CA ILE A 271 11.99 8.55 21.31
C ILE A 271 11.72 8.49 22.82
N SER A 272 11.23 7.35 23.32
CA SER A 272 10.96 7.14 24.76
C SER A 272 12.20 7.17 25.66
N SER A 273 13.41 7.13 25.09
CA SER A 273 14.67 7.24 25.86
C SER A 273 15.14 8.69 25.99
N LYS A 274 14.52 9.60 25.24
CA LYS A 274 14.91 11.02 25.12
C LYS A 274 13.87 11.96 25.70
N ILE A 275 12.62 11.52 25.72
CA ILE A 275 11.47 12.32 26.13
C ILE A 275 10.70 11.52 27.20
N PRO A 276 10.37 12.13 28.35
CA PRO A 276 9.63 11.46 29.41
C PRO A 276 8.17 11.18 28.99
N GLN A 277 7.56 10.13 29.58
CA GLN A 277 6.20 9.70 29.23
C GLN A 277 5.09 10.59 29.83
N ASN A 278 5.34 11.19 31.00
CA ASN A 278 4.33 11.91 31.79
C ASN A 278 4.39 13.41 31.52
N LEU A 279 4.16 13.81 30.27
CA LEU A 279 4.12 15.21 29.89
C LEU A 279 2.68 15.76 29.99
N GLU A 280 2.54 16.98 30.48
CA GLU A 280 1.24 17.70 30.49
C GLU A 280 0.75 18.06 29.08
N LYS A 281 1.68 18.23 28.14
CA LYS A 281 1.41 18.59 26.73
C LYS A 281 2.18 17.68 25.79
N VAL A 282 1.65 17.49 24.58
CA VAL A 282 2.35 16.74 23.53
C VAL A 282 3.70 17.38 23.23
N HIS A 283 4.75 16.56 23.26
CA HIS A 283 6.10 17.02 22.96
C HIS A 283 6.23 17.49 21.49
N PRO A 284 6.91 18.61 21.19
CA PRO A 284 7.03 19.11 19.82
C PRO A 284 7.63 18.11 18.82
N VAL A 285 8.56 17.25 19.26
CA VAL A 285 9.11 16.15 18.42
C VAL A 285 8.03 15.14 18.05
N VAL A 286 7.19 14.76 19.01
CA VAL A 286 6.10 13.79 18.81
C VAL A 286 5.00 14.40 17.94
N GLN A 287 4.67 15.68 18.15
CA GLN A 287 3.75 16.44 17.30
C GLN A 287 4.25 16.45 15.85
N ARG A 288 5.49 16.86 15.60
CA ARG A 288 6.06 16.87 14.23
C ARG A 288 6.06 15.50 13.58
N LEU A 289 6.35 14.45 14.35
CA LEU A 289 6.28 13.08 13.85
C LEU A 289 4.85 12.72 13.44
N TYR A 290 3.87 12.99 14.29
CA TYR A 290 2.46 12.74 14.01
C TYR A 290 1.99 13.48 12.75
N ASP A 291 2.28 14.77 12.65
CA ASP A 291 1.93 15.60 11.51
C ASP A 291 2.59 15.11 10.22
N SER A 292 3.86 14.69 10.30
CA SER A 292 4.59 14.12 9.16
C SER A 292 3.99 12.79 8.70
N ILE A 293 3.57 11.92 9.62
CA ILE A 293 2.89 10.65 9.27
C ILE A 293 1.61 10.95 8.49
N ILE A 294 0.78 11.86 9.00
CA ILE A 294 -0.49 12.23 8.37
C ILE A 294 -0.24 12.81 6.99
N TYR A 295 0.60 13.85 6.91
CA TYR A 295 0.88 14.55 5.67
C TYR A 295 1.36 13.59 4.58
N ILE A 296 2.34 12.73 4.87
CA ILE A 296 2.87 11.80 3.87
C ILE A 296 1.84 10.74 3.48
N CYS A 297 1.11 10.16 4.45
CA CYS A 297 0.09 9.14 4.14
C CYS A 297 -1.07 9.71 3.33
N GLU A 298 -1.60 10.87 3.71
CA GLU A 298 -2.71 11.52 3.02
C GLU A 298 -2.30 12.03 1.65
N GLU A 299 -1.17 12.73 1.54
CA GLU A 299 -0.73 13.33 0.28
C GLU A 299 -0.39 12.26 -0.75
N SER A 300 0.33 11.21 -0.35
CA SER A 300 0.70 10.12 -1.26
C SER A 300 -0.52 9.33 -1.75
N VAL A 301 -1.54 9.16 -0.90
CA VAL A 301 -2.82 8.54 -1.27
C VAL A 301 -3.62 9.47 -2.18
N ARG A 302 -3.72 10.76 -1.85
CA ARG A 302 -4.46 11.80 -2.61
C ARG A 302 -4.01 11.89 -4.06
N VAL A 303 -2.71 11.75 -4.32
CA VAL A 303 -2.15 11.74 -5.68
C VAL A 303 -2.02 10.33 -6.27
N GLU A 304 -2.61 9.33 -5.63
CA GLU A 304 -2.63 7.93 -6.08
C GLU A 304 -1.24 7.37 -6.37
N GLY A 305 -0.28 7.63 -5.47
CA GLY A 305 1.10 7.18 -5.63
C GLY A 305 1.80 7.72 -6.89
N ASN A 306 1.25 8.76 -7.53
CA ASN A 306 1.87 9.36 -8.70
C ASN A 306 3.12 10.13 -8.29
N VAL A 307 4.27 9.48 -8.50
CA VAL A 307 5.60 10.02 -8.18
C VAL A 307 5.83 11.39 -8.80
N LYS A 308 5.31 11.66 -10.02
CA LYS A 308 5.46 12.96 -10.69
C LYS A 308 4.73 14.11 -9.97
N LYS A 309 3.76 13.77 -9.10
CA LYS A 309 2.99 14.73 -8.29
C LYS A 309 3.49 14.82 -6.86
N PHE A 310 4.48 14.03 -6.45
CA PHE A 310 5.07 14.18 -5.12
C PHE A 310 5.84 15.50 -5.03
N PRO A 311 5.77 16.20 -3.88
CA PRO A 311 6.56 17.40 -3.64
C PRO A 311 8.05 17.16 -3.87
N SER A 312 8.73 18.12 -4.53
CA SER A 312 10.13 17.96 -4.94
C SER A 312 11.07 17.73 -3.77
N ASN A 313 10.73 18.25 -2.59
CA ASN A 313 11.53 18.14 -1.38
C ASN A 313 11.37 16.78 -0.65
N TRP A 314 10.61 15.82 -1.21
CA TRP A 314 10.47 14.50 -0.62
C TRP A 314 11.71 13.64 -0.84
N LEU A 315 12.21 13.02 0.23
CA LEU A 315 13.35 12.10 0.20
C LEU A 315 13.10 10.89 -0.71
N MET A 316 11.84 10.47 -0.83
CA MET A 316 11.33 9.43 -1.73
C MET A 316 11.82 9.61 -3.16
N LEU A 317 12.03 10.82 -3.65
CA LEU A 317 12.50 11.05 -5.02
C LEU A 317 14.00 10.73 -5.20
N TYR A 318 14.78 10.79 -4.13
CA TYR A 318 16.26 10.71 -4.20
C TYR A 318 16.85 9.42 -3.60
N ARG A 319 16.08 8.69 -2.79
CA ARG A 319 16.56 7.56 -1.95
C ARG A 319 16.96 6.27 -2.68
N TRP A 320 16.80 6.18 -4.00
CA TRP A 320 16.91 4.93 -4.77
C TRP A 320 18.32 4.60 -5.26
N SER A 321 19.23 5.57 -5.17
CA SER A 321 20.64 5.38 -5.51
C SER A 321 21.43 4.95 -4.29
N LYS A 322 22.15 3.82 -4.39
CA LYS A 322 23.11 3.46 -3.34
C LYS A 322 24.38 4.29 -3.51
N ALA A 323 24.94 4.79 -2.40
CA ALA A 323 26.27 5.39 -2.43
C ALA A 323 27.28 4.39 -2.99
N LYS A 324 27.95 4.74 -4.10
CA LYS A 324 29.07 3.95 -4.63
C LYS A 324 30.23 4.02 -3.62
N LYS A 325 30.94 2.91 -3.38
CA LYS A 325 32.12 2.89 -2.48
C LYS A 325 33.20 3.93 -2.85
N LYS A 326 33.24 4.37 -4.11
CA LYS A 326 34.11 5.42 -4.64
C LYS A 326 33.32 6.33 -5.59
N GLY A 327 32.48 7.20 -5.04
CA GLY A 327 31.72 8.19 -5.80
C GLY A 327 31.05 9.22 -4.89
N PRO A 328 30.53 10.33 -5.43
CA PRO A 328 29.77 11.29 -4.64
C PRO A 328 28.56 10.60 -4.01
N LYS A 329 28.25 10.97 -2.75
CA LYS A 329 27.02 10.54 -2.11
C LYS A 329 25.83 11.12 -2.89
N PRO A 330 24.73 10.36 -3.05
CA PRO A 330 23.52 10.93 -3.63
C PRO A 330 23.03 12.09 -2.75
N THR A 331 22.36 13.06 -3.35
CA THR A 331 21.87 14.25 -2.67
C THR A 331 20.38 14.46 -2.91
N THR A 332 19.74 15.24 -2.05
CA THR A 332 18.43 15.88 -2.31
C THR A 332 18.54 16.95 -3.41
N ASP A 333 17.41 17.51 -3.85
CA ASP A 333 17.35 18.67 -4.76
C ASP A 333 18.12 19.88 -4.24
N ASP A 334 18.07 20.11 -2.92
CA ASP A 334 18.79 21.18 -2.25
C ASP A 334 20.24 20.83 -1.85
N GLY A 335 20.79 19.73 -2.39
CA GLY A 335 22.21 19.38 -2.31
C GLY A 335 22.66 18.70 -1.02
N LYS A 336 21.74 18.28 -0.14
CA LYS A 336 22.11 17.60 1.12
C LYS A 336 22.44 16.14 0.89
N ALA A 337 23.58 15.71 1.41
CA ALA A 337 24.06 14.34 1.23
C ALA A 337 23.17 13.32 1.95
N LEU A 338 22.82 12.25 1.24
CA LEU A 338 22.11 11.10 1.77
C LEU A 338 23.09 10.09 2.36
N ASP A 339 22.66 9.40 3.42
CA ASP A 339 23.36 8.26 3.98
C ASP A 339 22.38 7.11 4.26
N PHE A 340 22.93 5.92 4.47
CA PHE A 340 22.16 4.69 4.60
C PHE A 340 22.57 3.93 5.85
N VAL A 341 21.59 3.57 6.66
CA VAL A 341 21.79 2.76 7.88
C VAL A 341 20.82 1.60 7.90
N THR A 342 21.22 0.47 8.48
CA THR A 342 20.32 -0.66 8.69
C THR A 342 19.62 -0.53 10.03
N VAL A 343 18.29 -0.46 10.01
CA VAL A 343 17.43 -0.35 11.19
C VAL A 343 16.43 -1.50 11.17
N GLY A 344 16.45 -2.35 12.21
CA GLY A 344 15.56 -3.52 12.28
C GLY A 344 15.69 -4.48 11.09
N GLY A 345 16.90 -4.64 10.54
CA GLY A 345 17.18 -5.50 9.39
C GLY A 345 16.77 -4.92 8.03
N ARG A 346 16.33 -3.66 7.96
CA ARG A 346 15.99 -2.96 6.72
C ARG A 346 16.86 -1.72 6.52
N THR A 347 17.21 -1.42 5.28
CA THR A 347 17.98 -0.22 4.95
C THR A 347 17.08 1.02 4.97
N SER A 348 17.51 2.03 5.69
CA SER A 348 16.88 3.35 5.82
C SER A 348 17.76 4.40 5.19
N CYS A 349 17.19 5.17 4.27
CA CYS A 349 17.81 6.38 3.73
C CYS A 349 17.52 7.55 4.68
N PHE A 350 18.51 8.40 4.93
CA PHE A 350 18.34 9.59 5.77
C PHE A 350 19.34 10.68 5.40
N VAL A 351 19.13 11.90 5.88
CA VAL A 351 20.03 13.05 5.70
C VAL A 351 20.71 13.37 7.03
N PRO A 352 22.01 13.03 7.23
CA PRO A 352 22.70 13.21 8.51
C PRO A 352 22.72 14.65 9.02
N GLU A 353 22.76 15.63 8.11
CA GLU A 353 22.74 17.05 8.45
C GLU A 353 21.44 17.47 9.15
N LEU A 354 20.31 16.90 8.71
CA LEU A 354 18.96 17.27 9.16
C LEU A 354 18.41 16.36 10.25
N GLN A 355 18.84 15.09 10.28
CA GLN A 355 18.33 14.07 11.18
C GLN A 355 19.40 13.72 12.21
N LYS A 356 19.75 14.70 13.04
CA LYS A 356 20.68 14.51 14.16
C LYS A 356 20.00 13.70 15.29
N PRO A 357 20.78 12.96 16.10
CA PRO A 357 20.24 12.34 17.30
C PRO A 357 19.55 13.37 18.21
N LEU A 358 18.42 12.99 18.79
CA LEU A 358 17.72 13.85 19.74
C LEU A 358 18.59 14.05 20.98
N LYS A 359 18.59 15.29 21.48
CA LYS A 359 19.17 15.61 22.78
C LYS A 359 18.31 14.98 23.87
N ASN A 360 18.94 14.58 24.98
CA ASN A 360 18.20 14.16 26.16
C ASN A 360 17.56 15.41 26.77
N GLU A 361 16.25 15.36 27.02
CA GLU A 361 15.50 16.40 27.74
C GLU A 361 15.17 15.98 29.17
#